data_AF-H1PM09-F1
#
_entry.id   AF-H1PM09-F1
#
_cell.length_a   1.000
_cell.length_b   1.000
_cell.length_c   1.000
_cell.angle_alpha   90.00
_cell.angle_beta   90.00
_cell.angle_gamma   90.00
#
_symmetry.space_group_name_H-M   'P 1'
#
loop_
_entity.id
_entity.type
_entity.pdbx_description
1 polymer ?
#
loop_
_entity_poly.entity_id
_entity_poly.type
_entity_poly.pdbx_seq_one_letter_code
_entity_poly.pdbx_strand_id
1 'polypeptide(L)' 'MDIADEVLEEYAQRGEFADVEEYLVKDGAICGYLFECLHCGKYHIYVDAD' A
#
# COMPACT_ATOMS: atom_id res chain seq x y z
N MET A 1 -10.99 -10.85 -3.96
CA MET A 1 -10.03 -9.85 -3.49
C MET A 1 -9.36 -9.33 -4.73
N ASP A 2 -9.47 -8.03 -4.96
CA ASP A 2 -8.69 -7.36 -6.01
C ASP A 2 -7.26 -7.15 -5.51
N ILE A 3 -6.35 -6.78 -6.40
CA ILE A 3 -4.96 -6.51 -6.04
C ILE A 3 -4.85 -5.44 -4.94
N ALA A 4 -5.81 -4.50 -4.89
CA ALA A 4 -5.89 -3.46 -3.87
C ALA A 4 -6.13 -4.05 -2.48
N ASP A 5 -7.09 -4.96 -2.35
CA ASP A 5 -7.41 -5.62 -1.07
C ASP A 5 -6.17 -6.38 -0.54
N GLU A 6 -5.49 -7.11 -1.42
CA GLU A 6 -4.32 -7.93 -1.06
C GLU A 6 -3.15 -7.08 -0.55
N VAL A 7 -2.82 -5.99 -1.25
CA VAL A 7 -1.68 -5.13 -0.85
C VAL A 7 -1.98 -4.32 0.41
N LEU A 8 -3.23 -3.91 0.61
CA LEU A 8 -3.66 -3.18 1.81
C LEU A 8 -3.67 -4.10 3.04
N GLU A 9 -4.19 -5.32 2.93
CA GLU A 9 -4.13 -6.30 4.02
C GLU A 9 -2.69 -6.66 4.40
N GLU A 10 -1.80 -6.80 3.42
CA GLU A 10 -0.37 -7.03 3.68
C GLU A 10 0.26 -5.82 4.38
N TYR A 11 -0.03 -4.60 3.93
CA TYR A 11 0.52 -3.39 4.52
C TYR A 11 0.03 -3.16 5.96
N ALA A 12 -1.26 -3.41 6.22
CA ALA A 12 -1.84 -3.30 7.56
C ALA A 12 -1.16 -4.25 8.56
N GLN A 13 -0.71 -5.43 8.12
CA GLN A 13 0.06 -6.37 8.97
C GLN A 13 1.42 -5.83 9.39
N ARG A 14 1.98 -4.83 8.70
CA ARG A 14 3.25 -4.18 9.07
C ARG A 14 3.10 -3.24 10.27
N GLY A 15 1.88 -2.77 10.54
CA GLY A 15 1.57 -1.91 11.67
C GLY A 15 2.06 -0.47 11.56
N GLU A 16 2.50 -0.03 10.38
CA GLU A 16 3.03 1.32 10.17
C GLU A 16 1.92 2.37 10.05
N PHE A 17 0.84 2.07 9.30
CA PHE A 17 -0.34 2.93 9.16
C PHE A 17 -1.58 2.05 8.94
N ALA A 18 -2.32 1.75 10.02
CA ALA A 18 -3.44 0.81 9.98
C ALA A 18 -4.65 1.33 9.20
N ASP A 19 -4.75 2.64 9.01
CA ASP A 19 -5.83 3.39 8.38
C ASP A 19 -5.42 3.99 7.03
N VAL A 20 -4.31 3.52 6.45
CA VAL A 20 -3.72 4.11 5.23
C VAL A 20 -4.66 4.14 4.02
N GLU A 21 -5.61 3.20 3.96
CA GLU A 21 -6.64 3.16 2.93
C GLU A 21 -7.46 4.45 2.89
N GLU A 22 -7.71 5.08 4.04
CA GLU A 22 -8.49 6.32 4.14
C GLU A 22 -7.73 7.55 3.61
N TYR A 23 -6.40 7.48 3.53
CA TYR A 23 -5.54 8.61 3.18
C TYR A 23 -4.83 8.47 1.83
N LEU A 24 -4.92 7.30 1.18
CA LEU A 24 -4.40 7.04 -0.16
C LEU A 24 -5.24 7.74 -1.23
N VAL A 25 -5.18 9.06 -1.23
CA VAL A 25 -5.87 9.94 -2.17
C VAL A 25 -4.87 10.49 -3.17
N LYS A 26 -5.26 10.49 -4.45
CA LYS A 26 -4.47 11.13 -5.50
C LYS A 26 -4.22 12.61 -5.14
N ASP A 27 -2.95 13.03 -5.21
CA ASP A 27 -2.49 14.38 -4.83
C ASP A 27 -2.67 14.73 -3.33
N GLY A 28 -2.84 13.72 -2.47
CA GLY A 28 -2.90 13.87 -1.01
C GLY A 28 -1.53 13.93 -0.33
N ALA A 29 -1.51 14.15 0.99
CA ALA A 29 -0.30 14.17 1.80
C ALA A 29 0.36 12.78 1.97
N ILE A 30 -0.42 11.72 1.72
CA ILE A 30 0.03 10.33 1.79
C ILE A 30 -0.09 9.74 0.39
N CYS A 31 1.05 9.31 -0.16
CA CYS A 31 1.13 8.71 -1.50
C CYS A 31 1.47 7.21 -1.40
N GLY A 32 0.76 6.40 -2.18
CA GLY A 32 1.02 4.97 -2.29
C GLY A 32 1.58 4.61 -3.66
N TYR A 33 2.67 3.86 -3.67
CA TYR A 33 3.30 3.33 -4.86
C TYR A 33 3.05 1.82 -4.95
N LEU A 34 2.26 1.41 -5.93
CA LEU A 34 2.06 0.01 -6.28
C LEU A 34 3.21 -0.46 -7.18
N PHE A 35 3.86 -1.57 -6.81
CA PHE A 35 4.94 -2.16 -7.60
C PHE A 35 4.89 -3.69 -7.56
N GLU A 36 5.39 -4.33 -8.62
CA GLU A 36 5.59 -5.78 -8.65
C GLU A 36 6.99 -6.11 -8.13
N CYS A 37 7.09 -6.98 -7.13
CA CYS A 37 8.37 -7.40 -6.59
C CYS A 37 9.06 -8.41 -7.50
N LEU A 38 10.30 -8.10 -7.89
CA LEU A 38 11.11 -8.96 -8.76
C LEU A 38 11.51 -10.30 -8.12
N HIS A 39 11.45 -10.42 -6.79
CA HIS A 39 11.85 -11.63 -6.08
C HIS A 39 10.71 -12.65 -5.91
N CYS A 40 9.49 -12.19 -5.63
CA CYS A 40 8.34 -13.07 -5.38
C CYS A 40 7.26 -12.99 -6.48
N GLY A 41 7.35 -12.02 -7.40
CA GLY A 41 6.35 -11.79 -8.46
C GLY A 41 5.00 -11.29 -7.95
N LYS A 42 4.91 -10.85 -6.68
CA LYS A 42 3.68 -10.32 -6.09
C LYS A 42 3.67 -8.80 -6.15
N TYR A 43 2.47 -8.25 -6.20
CA TYR A 43 2.28 -6.81 -6.02
C TYR A 43 2.41 -6.45 -4.54
N HIS A 44 3.05 -5.30 -4.29
CA HIS A 44 3.17 -4.71 -2.97
C HIS A 44 2.92 -3.20 -3.07
N ILE A 45 2.55 -2.60 -1.95
CA ILE A 45 2.44 -1.15 -1.80
C ILE A 45 3.55 -0.62 -0.89
N TYR A 46 4.14 0.51 -1.29
CA TYR A 46 4.97 1.35 -0.44
C TYR A 46 4.23 2.65 -0.19
N VAL A 47 4.14 3.07 1.07
CA VAL A 47 3.46 4.31 1.44
C VAL A 47 4.52 5.31 1.87
N ASP A 48 4.47 6.47 1.23
CA ASP A 48 5.28 7.62 1.57
C ASP A 48 4.36 8.67 2.20
N ALA A 49 4.64 9.01 3.45
CA ALA A 49 3.93 10.03 4.22
C ALA A 49 4.98 11.07 4.65
N ASP A 50 4.82 12.31 4.18
CA ASP A 50 5.69 13.45 4.53
C ASP A 50 5.44 13.93 5.97
#